data_AF-A0A8J7H731-F1
#
_entry.id   AF-A0A8J7H731-F1
#
_cell.length_a   1.000
_cell.length_b   1.000
_cell.length_c   1.000
_cell.angle_alpha   90.00
_cell.angle_beta   90.00
_cell.angle_gamma   90.00
#
_symmetry.space_group_name_H-M   'P 1'
#
loop_
_entity.id
_entity.type
_entity.pdbx_description
1 polymer ?
#
loop_
_entity_poly.entity_id
_entity_poly.type
_entity_poly.pdbx_seq_one_letter_code
_entity_poly.pdbx_strand_id
1 'polypeptide(L)' 'MSNFEKYKSAFVTTFDIENENGIEELKYQSIEAWDSVGHMGLVAALEDDFGIMLDTDDIVDLSSFQKGIEILKKYNVEV' A
#
# COMPACT_ATOMS: atom_id res chain seq x y z
N MET A 1 5.61 -16.09 1.69
CA MET A 1 5.98 -14.67 1.68
C MET A 1 5.79 -14.12 3.07
N SER A 2 6.74 -13.31 3.54
CA SER A 2 6.56 -12.50 4.75
C SER A 2 5.48 -11.43 4.53
N ASN A 3 4.99 -10.82 5.60
CA ASN A 3 4.05 -9.70 5.48
C ASN A 3 4.70 -8.52 4.74
N PHE A 4 5.99 -8.26 4.97
CA PHE A 4 6.78 -7.31 4.19
C PHE A 4 6.75 -7.60 2.69
N GLU A 5 7.02 -8.85 2.29
CA GLU A 5 7.01 -9.24 0.88
C GLU A 5 5.63 -9.11 0.25
N LYS A 6 4.57 -9.50 0.97
CA LYS A 6 3.19 -9.30 0.52
C LYS A 6 2.86 -7.81 0.34
N TYR A 7 3.17 -7.01 1.34
CA TYR A 7 2.94 -5.56 1.31
C TYR A 7 3.67 -4.91 0.14
N LYS A 8 4.95 -5.25 -0.06
CA LYS A 8 5.73 -4.78 -1.20
C LYS A 8 5.09 -5.21 -2.53
N SER A 9 4.66 -6.47 -2.63
CA SER A 9 4.01 -7.02 -3.82
C SER A 9 2.72 -6.28 -4.18
N ALA A 10 1.93 -5.84 -3.18
CA ALA A 10 0.71 -5.07 -3.42
C ALA A 10 1.01 -3.75 -4.15
N PHE A 11 2.09 -3.06 -3.77
CA PHE A 11 2.54 -1.85 -4.46
C PHE A 11 3.06 -2.14 -5.87
N VAL A 12 3.91 -3.16 -6.01
CA VAL A 12 4.49 -3.54 -7.31
C VAL A 12 3.40 -3.90 -8.31
N THR A 13 2.43 -4.70 -7.87
CA THR A 13 1.34 -5.20 -8.73
C THR A 13 0.34 -4.09 -9.06
N THR A 14 -0.03 -3.26 -8.07
CA THR A 14 -1.01 -2.18 -8.30
C THR A 14 -0.48 -1.10 -9.23
N PHE A 15 0.81 -0.75 -9.09
CA PHE A 15 1.42 0.36 -9.83
C PHE A 15 2.28 -0.08 -11.01
N ASP A 16 2.29 -1.37 -11.33
CA ASP A 16 3.08 -1.98 -12.42
C ASP A 16 4.56 -1.54 -12.38
N ILE A 17 5.17 -1.63 -11.18
CA ILE A 17 6.54 -1.16 -10.95
C ILE A 17 7.55 -2.21 -11.42
N GLU A 18 8.22 -1.94 -12.54
CA GLU A 18 9.27 -2.83 -13.06
C GLU A 18 10.56 -2.83 -12.21
N ASN A 19 10.84 -1.73 -11.50
CA ASN A 19 12.04 -1.59 -10.67
C ASN A 19 11.68 -1.23 -9.22
N GLU A 20 11.88 -2.19 -8.32
CA GLU A 20 11.55 -2.05 -6.89
C GLU A 20 12.49 -1.10 -6.12
N ASN A 21 13.56 -0.58 -6.75
CA ASN A 21 14.45 0.39 -6.11
C ASN A 21 13.68 1.66 -5.75
N GLY A 22 13.71 2.03 -4.47
CA GLY A 22 13.04 3.22 -3.98
C GLY A 22 11.53 3.05 -3.75
N ILE A 23 10.99 1.83 -3.85
CA ILE A 23 9.56 1.58 -3.56
C ILE A 23 9.19 2.02 -2.14
N GLU A 24 10.13 1.85 -1.21
CA GLU A 24 9.95 2.28 0.18
C GLU A 24 9.83 3.80 0.28
N GLU A 25 10.33 4.57 -0.68
CA GLU A 25 10.25 6.04 -0.67
C GLU A 25 8.98 6.59 -1.35
N LEU A 26 8.14 5.71 -1.92
CA LEU A 26 6.94 6.12 -2.64
C LEU A 26 5.97 6.87 -1.73
N LYS A 27 5.36 7.90 -2.32
CA LYS A 27 4.33 8.73 -1.71
C LYS A 27 3.18 8.88 -2.68
N TYR A 28 2.00 9.19 -2.15
CA TYR A 28 0.86 9.58 -2.98
C TYR A 28 1.27 10.70 -3.94
N GLN A 29 0.93 10.55 -5.23
CA GLN A 29 1.33 11.43 -6.32
C GLN A 29 2.85 11.55 -6.59
N SER A 30 3.70 10.69 -6.03
CA SER A 30 5.14 10.67 -6.39
C SER A 30 5.41 9.98 -7.73
N ILE A 31 4.48 9.14 -8.19
CA ILE A 31 4.48 8.49 -9.50
C ILE A 31 3.10 8.67 -10.15
N GLU A 32 3.06 8.61 -11.48
CA GLU A 32 1.81 8.77 -12.25
C GLU A 32 0.77 7.69 -11.89
N ALA A 33 1.21 6.46 -11.63
CA ALA A 33 0.33 5.35 -11.26
C ALA A 33 -0.30 5.48 -9.86
N TRP A 34 0.29 6.30 -8.97
CA TRP A 34 -0.24 6.53 -7.62
C TRP A 34 -1.09 7.80 -7.57
N ASP A 35 -2.17 7.79 -8.34
CA ASP A 35 -3.23 8.79 -8.37
C ASP A 35 -4.44 8.36 -7.51
N SER A 36 -5.60 8.98 -7.69
CA SER A 36 -6.82 8.62 -6.94
C SER A 36 -7.35 7.22 -7.27
N VAL A 37 -7.19 6.72 -8.50
CA VAL A 37 -7.68 5.40 -8.90
C VAL A 37 -6.69 4.32 -8.44
N GLY A 38 -5.40 4.53 -8.68
CA GLY A 38 -4.34 3.64 -8.22
C GLY A 38 -4.31 3.53 -6.70
N HIS A 39 -4.57 4.63 -5.98
CA HIS A 39 -4.69 4.59 -4.53
C HIS A 39 -5.83 3.68 -4.06
N MET A 40 -7.02 3.76 -4.67
CA MET A 40 -8.12 2.85 -4.34
C MET A 40 -7.83 1.40 -4.76
N GLY A 41 -7.09 1.20 -5.85
CA GLY A 41 -6.59 -0.12 -6.25
C GLY A 41 -5.66 -0.73 -5.19
N LEU A 42 -4.74 0.07 -4.65
CA LEU A 42 -3.82 -0.35 -3.59
C LEU A 42 -4.58 -0.73 -2.33
N VAL A 43 -5.55 0.08 -1.92
CA VAL A 43 -6.43 -0.20 -0.77
C VAL A 43 -7.11 -1.55 -0.95
N ALA A 44 -7.75 -1.78 -2.10
CA ALA A 44 -8.43 -3.05 -2.38
C ALA A 44 -7.46 -4.25 -2.33
N ALA A 45 -6.25 -4.10 -2.87
CA ALA A 45 -5.22 -5.14 -2.82
C ALA A 45 -4.78 -5.44 -1.38
N LEU A 46 -4.56 -4.41 -0.56
CA LEU A 46 -4.19 -4.57 0.85
C LEU A 46 -5.31 -5.22 1.68
N GLU A 47 -6.56 -4.84 1.43
CA GLU A 47 -7.72 -5.45 2.09
C GLU A 47 -7.84 -6.95 1.76
N ASP A 48 -7.67 -7.33 0.49
CA ASP A 48 -7.73 -8.73 0.05
C ASP A 48 -6.55 -9.56 0.57
N ASP A 49 -5.31 -9.05 0.43
CA ASP A 49 -4.09 -9.78 0.81
C ASP A 49 -3.95 -10.04 2.31
N PHE A 50 -4.48 -9.12 3.12
CA PHE A 50 -4.41 -9.18 4.58
C PHE A 50 -5.74 -9.54 5.25
N GLY A 51 -6.85 -9.61 4.50
CA GLY A 51 -8.18 -9.91 5.05
C GLY A 51 -8.67 -8.87 6.03
N ILE A 52 -8.36 -7.60 5.77
CA ILE A 52 -8.73 -6.45 6.60
C ILE A 52 -9.73 -5.55 5.85
N MET A 53 -10.29 -4.59 6.55
CA MET A 53 -11.12 -3.54 5.97
C MET A 53 -10.62 -2.20 6.50
N LEU A 54 -10.12 -1.36 5.61
CA LEU A 54 -9.59 -0.05 5.97
C LEU A 54 -10.75 0.95 6.10
N ASP A 55 -10.77 1.67 7.22
CA ASP A 55 -11.71 2.77 7.40
C ASP A 55 -11.38 3.94 6.47
N THR A 56 -12.37 4.78 6.16
CA THR A 56 -12.21 5.91 5.24
C THR A 56 -11.09 6.87 5.64
N ASP A 57 -10.87 7.07 6.94
CA ASP A 57 -9.81 7.93 7.46
C ASP A 57 -8.43 7.31 7.20
N ASP A 58 -8.30 5.98 7.34
CA ASP A 58 -7.05 5.26 7.06
C ASP A 58 -6.73 5.21 5.56
N ILE A 59 -7.76 5.08 4.72
CA ILE A 59 -7.64 5.20 3.27
C ILE A 59 -7.06 6.57 2.93
N VAL A 60 -7.67 7.65 3.43
CA VAL A 60 -7.17 9.02 3.17
C VAL A 60 -5.77 9.25 3.74
N ASP A 61 -5.45 8.64 4.89
CA ASP A 61 -4.14 8.74 5.53
C ASP A 61 -3.03 7.95 4.83
N LEU A 62 -3.36 6.97 3.96
CA LEU A 62 -2.41 6.13 3.20
C LEU A 62 -1.64 6.93 2.15
N SER A 63 -0.73 7.77 2.63
CA SER A 63 -0.02 8.79 1.85
C SER A 63 1.41 8.41 1.47
N SER A 64 1.94 7.31 2.01
CA SER A 64 3.26 6.78 1.67
C SER A 64 3.40 5.30 1.97
N PHE A 65 4.44 4.67 1.42
CA PHE A 65 4.76 3.27 1.70
C PHE A 65 4.98 3.02 3.20
N GLN A 66 5.72 3.89 3.89
CA GLN A 66 5.88 3.77 5.35
C GLN A 66 4.57 3.99 6.09
N LYS A 67 3.74 4.92 5.61
CA LYS A 67 2.47 5.23 6.27
C LYS A 67 1.51 4.05 6.23
N GLY A 68 1.48 3.29 5.15
CA GLY A 68 0.69 2.07 5.07
C GLY A 68 1.13 0.99 6.05
N ILE A 69 2.44 0.86 6.33
CA ILE A 69 2.93 -0.06 7.38
C ILE A 69 2.40 0.36 8.75
N GLU A 70 2.38 1.67 9.06
CA GLU A 70 1.81 2.17 10.32
C GLU A 70 0.30 1.91 10.41
N ILE A 71 -0.42 2.09 9.31
CA ILE A 71 -1.87 1.84 9.24
C ILE A 71 -2.16 0.36 9.47
N LEU A 72 -1.46 -0.54 8.76
CA LEU A 72 -1.64 -1.99 8.87
C LEU A 72 -1.44 -2.50 10.31
N LYS A 73 -0.56 -1.89 11.10
CA LYS A 73 -0.39 -2.21 12.52
C LYS A 73 -1.66 -1.98 13.35
N LYS A 74 -2.49 -0.97 13.00
CA LYS A 74 -3.79 -0.75 13.66
C LYS A 74 -4.74 -1.94 13.50
N TYR A 75 -4.57 -2.71 12.42
CA TYR A 75 -5.34 -3.89 12.08
C TYR A 75 -4.66 -5.20 12.50
N ASN A 76 -3.67 -5.14 13.41
CA ASN A 76 -2.86 -6.28 13.86
C ASN A 76 -2.04 -6.98 12.75
N VAL A 77 -1.70 -6.24 11.69
CA VAL A 77 -0.81 -6.72 10.63
C VAL A 77 0.58 -6.11 10.85
N GLU A 78 1.55 -6.95 11.23
CA GLU A 78 2.95 -6.57 11.34
C GLU A 78 3.67 -6.85 10.02
N VAL A 79 4.07 -5.79 9.33
CA VAL A 79 4.80 -5.81 8.06
C VAL A 79 6.29 -5.68 8.31
#